data_AF-A0AAF0B993-F1
#
_entry.id   AF-A0AAF0B993-F1
#
_cell.length_a   1.000
_cell.length_b   1.000
_cell.length_c   1.000
_cell.angle_alpha   90.00
_cell.angle_beta   90.00
_cell.angle_gamma   90.00
#
_symmetry.space_group_name_H-M   'P 1'
#
loop_
_entity.id
_entity.type
_entity.pdbx_description
1 polymer ?
#
loop_
_entity_poly.entity_id
_entity_poly.type
_entity_poly.pdbx_seq_one_letter_code
_entity_poly.pdbx_strand_id
1 'polypeptide(L)'
;MYKQSINSLMVKKTISKNERNIIKDILLITVIGIVVKILCIVYTIICSRLINNYKFSLDLLCFGNEGSLWKYIKYFSYWDGEYFLKLSLNETEYIYEHNHAFFPALPIILRIIQKLLKNLFPNITSSCSIYIFLAIITNLFFFTIGTIGIYLFPLIYFQNVKRKEREQDDNIKKTEKKNDENSLYNTLNNDTCYYLYHINSWEECKRFSFFLSLLYIFSIGNIHTISFYNESIFSCFSIWGFNFLKLSLNNYKFNFIFEILAVVFFFIASCFRSNGILFLIPLFFYNLYSCKFVRHCVKLWKISVEDRHGNADHADNADNADNGDNNNGDNNSELGCNKNIIFSYFCTQRIICFLIFWLKALCEALIIIFPLFIFQLYSYHLYCIEHNDLWTNQNKKFYFFLINFFKNPISYFNIWSYDNIQKINRPWCEKVIPFSYSYIQKKYWNVKFLKIIFDPDFKIFYSAPIYFISYHSIINFFKNNKFYPFKTLVLYNPFFMAITHLFFLTTYILLFAHNEIILRLILGCPVFYLHYAYLLKYFKKWNFLLFINLLYFFVGPPLFGAYIAWT
;
A
#
# COMPACT_ATOMS: atom_id res chain seq x y z
N MET A 1 33.09 -23.40 -29.07
CA MET A 1 32.98 -21.92 -29.15
C MET A 1 31.85 -21.42 -30.06
N TYR A 2 31.75 -21.81 -31.34
CA TYR A 2 30.74 -21.28 -32.28
C TYR A 2 29.27 -21.53 -31.85
N LYS A 3 28.96 -22.74 -31.33
CA LYS A 3 27.63 -23.08 -30.81
C LYS A 3 27.25 -22.30 -29.53
N GLN A 4 28.23 -21.82 -28.77
CA GLN A 4 28.00 -20.98 -27.59
C GLN A 4 27.76 -19.51 -27.98
N SER A 5 28.44 -18.99 -29.01
CA SER A 5 28.19 -17.62 -29.49
C SER A 5 26.80 -17.48 -30.13
N ILE A 6 26.37 -18.45 -30.96
CA ILE A 6 25.02 -18.46 -31.55
C ILE A 6 23.95 -18.54 -30.46
N ASN A 7 24.12 -19.39 -29.44
CA ASN A 7 23.17 -19.46 -28.33
C ASN A 7 23.13 -18.15 -27.54
N SER A 8 24.28 -17.51 -27.29
CA SER A 8 24.31 -16.20 -26.62
C SER A 8 23.62 -15.09 -27.44
N LEU A 9 23.72 -15.15 -28.77
CA LEU A 9 23.08 -14.20 -29.69
C LEU A 9 21.57 -14.44 -29.74
N MET A 10 21.13 -15.70 -29.75
CA MET A 10 19.72 -16.09 -29.66
C MET A 10 19.10 -15.63 -28.33
N VAL A 11 19.78 -15.88 -27.20
CA VAL A 11 19.33 -15.43 -25.87
C VAL A 11 19.23 -13.90 -25.81
N LYS A 12 20.23 -13.17 -26.31
CA LYS A 12 20.17 -11.69 -26.42
C LYS A 12 19.01 -11.21 -27.30
N LYS A 13 18.73 -11.90 -28.42
CA LYS A 13 17.61 -11.57 -29.32
C LYS A 13 16.24 -11.83 -28.67
N THR A 14 16.11 -12.90 -27.90
CA THR A 14 14.89 -13.24 -27.15
C THR A 14 14.68 -12.26 -25.98
N ILE A 15 15.74 -11.86 -25.28
CA ILE A 15 15.68 -10.81 -24.24
C ILE A 15 15.20 -9.49 -24.85
N SER A 16 15.80 -9.05 -25.96
CA SER A 16 15.39 -7.78 -26.60
C SER A 16 13.98 -7.84 -27.19
N LYS A 17 13.50 -9.01 -27.61
CA LYS A 17 12.10 -9.20 -28.06
C LYS A 17 11.13 -9.10 -26.89
N ASN A 18 11.44 -9.71 -25.75
CA ASN A 18 10.60 -9.65 -24.54
C ASN A 18 10.55 -8.24 -23.94
N GLU A 19 11.67 -7.53 -23.88
CA GLU A 19 11.72 -6.13 -23.43
C GLU A 19 10.89 -5.23 -24.33
N ARG A 20 11.02 -5.37 -25.65
CA ARG A 20 10.19 -4.63 -26.62
C ARG A 20 8.69 -4.89 -26.44
N ASN A 21 8.30 -6.13 -26.17
CA ASN A 21 6.89 -6.46 -25.93
C ASN A 21 6.37 -5.82 -24.63
N ILE A 22 7.15 -5.84 -23.55
CA ILE A 22 6.79 -5.18 -22.29
C ILE A 22 6.59 -3.67 -22.49
N ILE A 23 7.48 -3.02 -23.24
CA ILE A 23 7.36 -1.59 -23.55
C ILE A 23 6.09 -1.31 -24.37
N LYS A 24 5.78 -2.15 -25.36
CA LYS A 24 4.55 -2.03 -26.14
C LYS A 24 3.30 -2.15 -25.27
N ASP A 25 3.26 -3.13 -24.37
CA ASP A 25 2.14 -3.31 -23.45
C ASP A 25 1.98 -2.10 -22.52
N ILE A 26 3.09 -1.58 -21.98
CA ILE A 26 3.10 -0.35 -21.17
C ILE A 26 2.54 0.84 -21.96
N LEU A 27 3.00 1.07 -23.19
CA LEU A 27 2.48 2.14 -24.03
C LEU A 27 0.98 1.96 -24.29
N LEU A 28 0.53 0.74 -24.59
CA LEU A 28 -0.88 0.47 -24.86
C LEU A 28 -1.77 0.72 -23.64
N ILE A 29 -1.40 0.21 -22.46
CA ILE A 29 -2.21 0.42 -21.23
C ILE A 29 -2.21 1.88 -20.79
N THR A 30 -1.13 2.62 -21.03
CA THR A 30 -1.10 4.06 -20.71
C THR A 30 -2.02 4.85 -21.64
N VAL A 31 -2.02 4.55 -22.95
CA VAL A 31 -2.96 5.16 -23.90
C VAL A 31 -4.41 4.80 -23.55
N ILE A 32 -4.71 3.52 -23.30
CA ILE A 32 -6.05 3.08 -22.88
C ILE A 32 -6.46 3.79 -21.59
N GLY A 33 -5.57 3.83 -20.59
CA GLY A 33 -5.82 4.51 -19.32
C GLY A 33 -6.17 5.98 -19.51
N ILE A 34 -5.36 6.73 -20.26
CA ILE A 34 -5.60 8.16 -20.53
C ILE A 34 -6.92 8.37 -21.26
N VAL A 35 -7.19 7.60 -22.32
CA VAL A 35 -8.45 7.70 -23.08
C VAL A 35 -9.65 7.43 -22.18
N VAL A 36 -9.61 6.36 -21.37
CA VAL A 36 -10.68 6.03 -20.43
C VAL A 36 -10.90 7.17 -19.43
N LYS A 37 -9.85 7.77 -18.87
CA LYS A 37 -10.02 8.89 -17.93
C LYS A 37 -10.57 10.15 -18.59
N ILE A 38 -10.15 10.47 -19.82
CA ILE A 38 -10.73 11.59 -20.58
C ILE A 38 -12.21 11.36 -20.83
N LEU A 39 -12.60 10.15 -21.24
CA LEU A 39 -14.00 9.78 -21.42
C LEU A 39 -14.79 9.93 -20.11
N CYS A 40 -14.22 9.51 -18.97
CA CYS A 40 -14.85 9.70 -17.67
C CYS A 40 -15.01 11.17 -17.29
N ILE A 41 -14.03 12.03 -17.59
CA ILE A 41 -14.13 13.48 -17.38
C ILE A 41 -15.30 14.04 -18.19
N VAL A 42 -15.32 13.78 -19.49
CA VAL A 42 -16.39 14.25 -20.40
C VAL A 42 -17.75 13.74 -19.93
N TYR A 43 -17.85 12.47 -19.60
CA TYR A 43 -19.07 11.84 -19.12
C TYR A 43 -19.57 12.45 -17.81
N THR A 44 -18.68 12.74 -16.86
CA THR A 44 -19.01 13.42 -15.59
C THR A 44 -19.57 14.81 -15.86
N ILE A 45 -18.92 15.58 -16.74
CA ILE A 45 -19.34 16.95 -17.09
C ILE A 45 -20.73 16.94 -17.72
N ILE A 46 -20.98 16.03 -18.67
CA ILE A 46 -22.28 15.92 -19.34
C ILE A 46 -23.38 15.58 -18.32
N CYS A 47 -23.17 14.54 -17.50
CA CYS A 47 -24.19 14.08 -16.55
C CYS A 47 -24.48 15.13 -15.47
N SER A 48 -23.45 15.80 -14.94
CA SER A 48 -23.60 16.81 -13.88
C SER A 48 -24.30 18.08 -14.37
N ARG A 49 -24.35 18.32 -15.69
CA ARG A 49 -25.13 19.42 -16.26
C ARG A 49 -26.58 19.05 -16.52
N LEU A 50 -26.86 17.77 -16.77
CA LEU A 50 -28.22 17.27 -16.97
C LEU A 50 -28.96 17.11 -15.64
N ILE A 51 -28.24 16.75 -14.58
CA ILE A 51 -28.79 16.60 -13.23
C ILE A 51 -28.63 17.94 -12.51
N ASN A 52 -29.72 18.66 -12.26
CA ASN A 52 -29.68 19.94 -11.55
C ASN A 52 -29.10 19.78 -10.15
N ASN A 53 -28.10 20.59 -9.82
CA ASN A 53 -27.44 20.56 -8.51
C ASN A 53 -28.04 21.59 -7.55
N TYR A 54 -28.34 21.14 -6.33
CA TYR A 54 -29.01 21.91 -5.30
C TYR A 54 -28.04 22.64 -4.34
N LYS A 55 -26.72 22.39 -4.44
CA LYS A 55 -25.74 22.82 -3.44
C LYS A 55 -24.93 24.06 -3.86
N PHE A 56 -25.14 25.15 -3.13
CA PHE A 56 -24.54 26.48 -3.39
C PHE A 56 -23.21 26.75 -2.65
N SER A 57 -22.75 25.86 -1.76
CA SER A 57 -21.58 26.14 -0.88
C SER A 57 -20.28 26.42 -1.64
N LEU A 58 -20.08 25.72 -2.76
CA LEU A 58 -18.89 25.87 -3.59
C LEU A 58 -18.90 27.17 -4.40
N ASP A 59 -20.07 27.55 -4.91
CA ASP A 59 -20.25 28.80 -5.66
C ASP A 59 -20.07 30.01 -4.73
N LEU A 60 -20.45 29.90 -3.45
CA LEU A 60 -20.11 30.90 -2.41
C LEU A 60 -18.61 30.99 -2.15
N LEU A 61 -17.92 29.85 -2.03
CA LEU A 61 -16.48 29.81 -1.73
C LEU A 61 -15.64 30.41 -2.87
N CYS A 62 -16.12 30.30 -4.11
CA CYS A 62 -15.42 30.77 -5.30
C CYS A 62 -16.01 32.04 -5.92
N PHE A 63 -16.98 32.68 -5.27
CA PHE A 63 -17.65 33.87 -5.79
C PHE A 63 -16.65 34.97 -6.15
N GLY A 64 -16.75 35.49 -7.38
CA GLY A 64 -15.81 36.49 -7.91
C GLY A 64 -14.43 35.98 -8.31
N ASN A 65 -14.10 34.71 -8.03
CA ASN A 65 -12.81 34.07 -8.37
C ASN A 65 -12.98 32.70 -9.04
N GLU A 66 -14.10 32.49 -9.71
CA GLU A 66 -14.50 31.21 -10.32
C GLU A 66 -13.54 30.80 -11.44
N GLY A 67 -13.22 31.72 -12.36
CA GLY A 67 -12.52 31.45 -13.61
C GLY A 67 -13.44 30.92 -14.72
N SER A 68 -13.01 30.98 -15.98
CA SER A 68 -13.85 30.67 -17.15
C SER A 68 -14.30 29.21 -17.25
N LEU A 69 -13.50 28.28 -16.72
CA LEU A 69 -13.76 26.84 -16.77
C LEU A 69 -14.67 26.33 -15.64
N TRP A 70 -15.00 27.18 -14.66
CA TRP A 70 -15.67 26.80 -13.41
C TRP A 70 -16.94 26.00 -13.64
N LYS A 71 -17.77 26.47 -14.58
CA LYS A 71 -19.05 25.85 -14.95
C LYS A 71 -18.94 24.39 -15.39
N TYR A 72 -17.76 23.96 -15.83
CA TYR A 72 -17.49 22.60 -16.29
C TYR A 72 -16.77 21.76 -15.24
N ILE A 73 -15.81 22.34 -14.52
CA ILE A 73 -14.90 21.54 -13.67
C ILE A 73 -15.27 21.56 -12.19
N LYS A 74 -16.18 22.42 -11.73
CA LYS A 74 -16.52 22.54 -10.30
C LYS A 74 -16.92 21.21 -9.64
N TYR A 75 -17.58 20.33 -10.39
CA TYR A 75 -18.06 19.02 -9.92
C TYR A 75 -16.92 18.12 -9.41
N PHE A 76 -15.70 18.28 -9.92
CA PHE A 76 -14.54 17.50 -9.49
C PHE A 76 -14.01 17.90 -8.10
N SER A 77 -14.55 18.95 -7.49
CA SER A 77 -14.20 19.37 -6.12
C SER A 77 -15.29 19.06 -5.09
N TYR A 78 -16.28 18.24 -5.45
CA TYR A 78 -17.37 17.90 -4.52
C TYR A 78 -16.92 16.99 -3.38
N TRP A 79 -17.71 17.00 -2.30
CA TRP A 79 -17.53 16.19 -1.09
C TRP A 79 -16.23 16.53 -0.37
N ASP A 80 -15.33 15.57 -0.16
CA ASP A 80 -14.04 15.80 0.48
C ASP A 80 -13.14 16.75 -0.32
N GLY A 81 -13.37 16.86 -1.64
CA GLY A 81 -12.69 17.82 -2.52
C GLY A 81 -12.89 19.28 -2.11
N GLU A 82 -13.99 19.60 -1.43
CA GLU A 82 -14.31 20.95 -0.99
C GLU A 82 -13.28 21.41 0.06
N TYR A 83 -12.90 20.49 0.95
CA TYR A 83 -11.89 20.74 1.98
C TYR A 83 -10.51 20.94 1.37
N PHE A 84 -10.12 20.11 0.40
CA PHE A 84 -8.83 20.26 -0.27
C PHE A 84 -8.76 21.57 -1.07
N LEU A 85 -9.82 21.94 -1.79
CA LEU A 85 -9.88 23.20 -2.51
C LEU A 85 -9.76 24.40 -1.55
N LYS A 86 -10.51 24.39 -0.44
CA LYS A 86 -10.45 25.43 0.59
C LYS A 86 -9.05 25.56 1.18
N LEU A 87 -8.40 24.44 1.52
CA LEU A 87 -7.04 24.44 2.05
C LEU A 87 -6.02 24.94 1.01
N SER A 88 -6.21 24.65 -0.28
CA SER A 88 -5.36 25.18 -1.35
C SER A 88 -5.47 26.70 -1.51
N LEU A 89 -6.68 27.24 -1.41
CA LEU A 89 -6.94 28.67 -1.53
C LEU A 89 -6.41 29.46 -0.32
N ASN A 90 -6.62 28.93 0.89
CA ASN A 90 -6.26 29.60 2.14
C ASN A 90 -4.84 29.25 2.63
N GLU A 91 -3.92 28.89 1.73
CA GLU A 91 -2.52 28.64 2.08
C GLU A 91 -2.31 27.57 3.16
N THR A 92 -3.12 26.50 3.16
CA THR A 92 -3.14 25.43 4.18
C THR A 92 -3.41 25.92 5.59
N GLU A 93 -4.29 26.91 5.71
CA GLU A 93 -4.81 27.39 7.00
C GLU A 93 -5.87 26.45 7.59
N TYR A 94 -5.61 25.93 8.79
CA TYR A 94 -6.55 25.06 9.50
C TYR A 94 -7.32 25.86 10.55
N ILE A 95 -8.52 26.29 10.17
CA ILE A 95 -9.42 27.04 11.06
C ILE A 95 -10.26 26.07 11.91
N TYR A 96 -10.85 25.05 11.28
CA TYR A 96 -11.79 24.15 11.93
C TYR A 96 -11.15 22.81 12.27
N GLU A 97 -11.52 22.27 13.43
CA GLU A 97 -10.98 21.01 13.95
C GLU A 97 -11.17 19.84 12.97
N HIS A 98 -12.35 19.71 12.37
CA HIS A 98 -12.65 18.66 11.40
C HIS A 98 -11.82 18.73 10.11
N ASN A 99 -11.20 19.88 9.79
CA ASN A 99 -10.29 19.97 8.64
C ASN A 99 -9.06 19.08 8.82
N HIS A 100 -8.67 18.76 10.06
CA HIS A 100 -7.50 17.91 10.36
C HIS A 100 -7.68 16.45 9.97
N ALA A 101 -8.84 16.07 9.44
CA ALA A 101 -8.95 14.79 8.76
C ALA A 101 -8.37 14.78 7.33
N PHE A 102 -8.16 15.97 6.74
CA PHE A 102 -7.64 16.14 5.39
C PHE A 102 -6.20 16.64 5.47
N PHE A 103 -5.25 15.80 5.05
CA PHE A 103 -3.83 16.09 5.20
C PHE A 103 -3.37 17.19 4.22
N PRO A 104 -2.33 17.98 4.56
CA PRO A 104 -1.95 19.17 3.82
C PRO A 104 -1.15 18.90 2.53
N ALA A 105 -0.67 17.68 2.30
CA ALA A 105 0.29 17.39 1.22
C ALA A 105 -0.24 17.74 -0.19
N LEU A 106 -1.46 17.33 -0.53
CA LEU A 106 -2.05 17.66 -1.83
C LEU A 106 -2.23 19.17 -2.00
N PRO A 107 -2.85 19.91 -1.05
CA PRO A 107 -2.91 21.36 -1.12
C PRO A 107 -1.54 22.05 -1.30
N ILE A 108 -0.52 21.60 -0.57
CA ILE A 108 0.85 22.15 -0.70
C ILE A 108 1.41 21.93 -2.11
N ILE A 109 1.30 20.70 -2.64
CA ILE A 109 1.80 20.37 -3.97
C ILE A 109 1.12 21.23 -5.04
N LEU A 110 -0.20 21.37 -4.98
CA LEU A 110 -0.93 22.17 -5.95
C LEU A 110 -0.57 23.66 -5.88
N ARG A 111 -0.31 24.20 -4.69
CA ARG A 111 0.21 25.56 -4.53
C ARG A 111 1.62 25.73 -5.08
N ILE A 112 2.51 24.75 -4.87
CA ILE A 112 3.86 24.78 -5.45
C ILE A 112 3.76 24.78 -6.97
N ILE A 113 2.95 23.88 -7.55
CA ILE A 113 2.73 23.80 -8.99
C ILE A 113 2.13 25.13 -9.51
N GLN A 114 1.14 25.69 -8.83
CA GLN A 114 0.53 26.97 -9.21
C GLN A 114 1.53 28.12 -9.18
N LYS A 115 2.41 28.18 -8.16
CA LYS A 115 3.46 29.20 -8.07
C LYS A 115 4.49 29.06 -9.18
N LEU A 116 4.92 27.83 -9.48
CA LEU A 116 5.81 27.55 -10.60
C LEU A 116 5.17 27.94 -11.93
N LEU A 117 3.89 27.63 -12.11
CA LEU A 117 3.14 27.98 -13.32
C LEU A 117 2.99 29.50 -13.47
N LYS A 118 2.75 30.24 -12.38
CA LYS A 118 2.69 31.70 -12.40
C LYS A 118 4.04 32.34 -12.74
N ASN A 119 5.15 31.73 -12.31
CA ASN A 119 6.49 32.18 -12.71
C ASN A 119 6.74 32.00 -14.21
N LEU A 120 6.19 30.93 -14.82
CA LEU A 120 6.29 30.67 -16.26
C LEU A 120 5.31 31.50 -17.08
N PHE A 121 4.11 31.73 -16.55
CA PHE A 121 3.01 32.44 -17.21
C PHE A 121 2.39 33.45 -16.23
N PRO A 122 2.90 34.70 -16.19
CA PRO A 122 2.49 35.71 -15.20
C PRO A 122 1.01 36.07 -15.21
N ASN A 123 0.33 35.87 -16.34
CA ASN A 123 -1.09 36.20 -16.54
C ASN A 123 -2.06 35.19 -15.89
N ILE A 124 -1.55 34.09 -15.33
CA ILE A 124 -2.38 33.06 -14.70
C ILE A 124 -2.80 33.52 -13.30
N THR A 125 -4.11 33.67 -13.12
CA THR A 125 -4.71 34.05 -11.83
C THR A 125 -4.71 32.88 -10.85
N SER A 126 -4.82 33.14 -9.55
CA SER A 126 -5.04 32.09 -8.54
C SER A 126 -6.54 31.84 -8.35
N SER A 127 -7.22 31.42 -9.42
CA SER A 127 -8.66 31.14 -9.40
C SER A 127 -8.98 29.72 -8.97
N CYS A 128 -10.22 29.49 -8.52
CA CYS A 128 -10.67 28.16 -8.13
C CYS A 128 -10.57 27.15 -9.28
N SER A 129 -10.94 27.56 -10.49
CA SER A 129 -10.81 26.73 -11.69
C SER A 129 -9.39 26.20 -11.88
N ILE A 130 -8.37 27.00 -11.61
CA ILE A 130 -6.97 26.60 -11.83
C ILE A 130 -6.55 25.53 -10.84
N TYR A 131 -6.91 25.64 -9.56
CA TYR A 131 -6.60 24.60 -8.58
C TYR A 131 -7.27 23.27 -8.91
N ILE A 132 -8.54 23.29 -9.33
CA ILE A 132 -9.24 22.07 -9.75
C ILE A 132 -8.57 21.47 -11.00
N PHE A 133 -8.25 22.31 -11.99
CA PHE A 133 -7.58 21.86 -13.20
C PHE A 133 -6.23 21.22 -12.89
N LEU A 134 -5.41 21.86 -12.05
CA LEU A 134 -4.13 21.31 -11.59
C LEU A 134 -4.31 19.99 -10.83
N ALA A 135 -5.36 19.86 -10.01
CA ALA A 135 -5.67 18.62 -9.30
C ALA A 135 -6.00 17.48 -10.29
N ILE A 136 -6.83 17.75 -11.30
CA ILE A 136 -7.18 16.76 -12.35
C ILE A 136 -5.91 16.31 -13.08
N ILE A 137 -5.07 17.25 -13.55
CA ILE A 137 -3.83 16.92 -14.27
C ILE A 137 -2.87 16.13 -13.38
N THR A 138 -2.69 16.54 -12.12
CA THR A 138 -1.85 15.85 -11.15
C THR A 138 -2.33 14.42 -10.93
N ASN A 139 -3.64 14.23 -10.76
CA ASN A 139 -4.21 12.91 -10.54
C ASN A 139 -4.15 12.01 -11.78
N LEU A 140 -4.32 12.55 -13.00
CA LEU A 140 -4.10 11.80 -14.23
C LEU A 140 -2.64 11.33 -14.37
N PHE A 141 -1.68 12.20 -14.05
CA PHE A 141 -0.25 11.86 -14.09
C PHE A 141 0.08 10.69 -13.14
N PHE A 142 -0.27 10.82 -11.86
CA PHE A 142 0.01 9.77 -10.88
C PHE A 142 -0.81 8.50 -11.12
N PHE A 143 -2.05 8.61 -11.61
CA PHE A 143 -2.84 7.45 -12.01
C PHE A 143 -2.14 6.64 -13.11
N THR A 144 -1.57 7.32 -14.10
CA THR A 144 -0.86 6.68 -15.21
C THR A 144 0.37 5.93 -14.72
N ILE A 145 1.17 6.55 -13.83
CA ILE A 145 2.34 5.90 -13.20
C ILE A 145 1.91 4.73 -12.31
N GLY A 146 0.81 4.85 -11.57
CA GLY A 146 0.22 3.78 -10.78
C GLY A 146 -0.22 2.60 -11.65
N THR A 147 -0.81 2.86 -12.81
CA THR A 147 -1.23 1.83 -13.79
C THR A 147 -0.02 1.03 -14.30
N ILE A 148 1.10 1.70 -14.58
CA ILE A 148 2.36 1.04 -14.94
C ILE A 148 2.85 0.18 -13.76
N GLY A 149 2.82 0.71 -12.54
CA GLY A 149 3.21 -0.05 -11.34
C GLY A 149 2.36 -1.31 -11.14
N ILE A 150 1.06 -1.22 -11.39
CA ILE A 150 0.11 -2.33 -11.32
C ILE A 150 0.42 -3.42 -12.36
N TYR A 151 0.72 -3.01 -13.60
CA TYR A 151 1.16 -3.93 -14.64
C TYR A 151 2.48 -4.63 -14.25
N LEU A 152 3.45 -3.89 -13.72
CA LEU A 152 4.73 -4.49 -13.33
C LEU A 152 4.65 -5.40 -12.09
N PHE A 153 3.62 -5.24 -11.26
CA PHE A 153 3.50 -5.97 -9.99
C PHE A 153 3.55 -7.50 -10.14
N PRO A 154 2.70 -8.17 -10.96
CA PRO A 154 2.83 -9.62 -11.19
C PRO A 154 4.18 -10.03 -11.79
N LEU A 155 4.73 -9.22 -12.71
CA LEU A 155 6.00 -9.53 -13.38
C LEU A 155 7.18 -9.55 -12.39
N ILE A 156 7.15 -8.68 -11.38
CA ILE A 156 8.14 -8.63 -10.30
C ILE A 156 7.94 -9.79 -9.31
N TYR A 157 6.70 -10.07 -8.92
CA TYR A 157 6.40 -11.09 -7.92
C TYR A 157 6.57 -12.52 -8.46
N PHE A 158 6.27 -12.76 -9.73
CA PHE A 158 6.43 -14.05 -10.41
C PHE A 158 7.76 -14.19 -11.18
N GLN A 159 8.76 -13.36 -10.89
CA GLN A 159 10.06 -13.37 -11.59
C GLN A 159 10.79 -14.73 -11.55
N ASN A 160 10.52 -15.56 -10.53
CA ASN A 160 11.08 -16.91 -10.41
C ASN A 160 10.56 -17.87 -11.49
N VAL A 161 9.36 -17.66 -12.06
CA VAL A 161 8.85 -18.42 -13.21
C VAL A 161 9.77 -18.24 -14.42
N LYS A 162 10.21 -17.00 -14.70
CA LYS A 162 11.17 -16.68 -15.75
C LYS A 162 12.57 -17.26 -15.51
N ARG A 163 12.96 -17.51 -14.26
CA ARG A 163 14.24 -18.17 -13.93
C ARG A 163 14.14 -19.67 -14.22
N LYS A 164 13.02 -20.31 -13.87
CA LYS A 164 12.74 -21.73 -14.17
C LYS A 164 12.71 -22.03 -15.68
N GLU A 165 12.05 -21.20 -16.48
CA GLU A 165 12.07 -21.36 -17.95
C GLU A 165 13.50 -21.30 -18.52
N ARG A 166 14.32 -20.35 -18.03
CA ARG A 166 15.72 -20.23 -18.46
C ARG A 166 16.58 -21.41 -18.03
N GLU A 167 16.38 -21.90 -16.81
CA GLU A 167 17.08 -23.09 -16.32
C GLU A 167 16.63 -24.36 -17.06
N GLN A 168 15.37 -24.47 -17.49
CA GLN A 168 14.90 -25.59 -18.33
C GLN A 168 15.47 -25.53 -19.76
N ASP A 169 15.57 -24.34 -20.36
CA ASP A 169 16.23 -24.15 -21.66
C ASP A 169 17.75 -24.42 -21.59
N ASP A 170 18.39 -24.07 -20.47
CA ASP A 170 19.83 -24.26 -20.25
C ASP A 170 20.19 -25.67 -19.71
N ASN A 171 19.24 -26.42 -19.15
CA ASN A 171 19.46 -27.79 -18.62
C ASN A 171 19.73 -28.87 -19.70
N ILE A 172 19.87 -28.48 -20.97
CA ILE A 172 20.61 -29.28 -21.96
C ILE A 172 22.13 -29.25 -21.68
N LYS A 173 22.62 -28.39 -20.76
CA LYS A 173 24.04 -28.29 -20.42
C LYS A 173 24.28 -27.96 -18.93
N LYS A 174 24.61 -29.02 -18.19
CA LYS A 174 25.37 -29.07 -16.94
C LYS A 174 24.60 -28.89 -15.62
N THR A 175 24.38 -30.04 -14.99
CA THR A 175 24.61 -30.27 -13.57
C THR A 175 25.97 -29.69 -13.14
N GLU A 176 25.99 -28.75 -12.18
CA GLU A 176 26.93 -28.73 -11.04
C GLU A 176 26.78 -27.49 -10.14
N LYS A 177 26.88 -27.77 -8.83
CA LYS A 177 27.10 -26.88 -7.67
C LYS A 177 26.00 -25.88 -7.31
N LYS A 178 24.98 -26.40 -6.59
CA LYS A 178 24.15 -25.60 -5.68
C LYS A 178 24.94 -25.36 -4.39
N ASN A 179 25.21 -24.10 -4.05
CA ASN A 179 25.55 -23.73 -2.68
C ASN A 179 24.28 -23.85 -1.82
N ASP A 180 24.32 -24.68 -0.79
CA ASP A 180 23.19 -25.04 0.08
C ASP A 180 22.57 -23.88 0.86
N GLU A 181 23.17 -22.69 0.85
CA GLU A 181 22.57 -21.51 1.46
C GLU A 181 21.32 -21.01 0.71
N ASN A 182 21.18 -21.31 -0.58
CA ASN A 182 20.13 -20.75 -1.45
C ASN A 182 18.85 -21.60 -1.58
N SER A 183 18.78 -22.79 -0.97
CA SER A 183 17.61 -23.69 -1.12
C SER A 183 16.32 -23.13 -0.52
N LEU A 184 16.41 -22.27 0.51
CA LEU A 184 15.25 -21.66 1.16
C LEU A 184 14.59 -20.55 0.32
N TYR A 185 15.34 -19.91 -0.57
CA TYR A 185 14.88 -18.71 -1.30
C TYR A 185 14.15 -19.00 -2.62
N ASN A 186 14.24 -20.24 -3.13
CA ASN A 186 13.92 -20.52 -4.54
C ASN A 186 12.73 -21.45 -4.78
N THR A 187 12.05 -21.96 -3.75
CA THR A 187 10.93 -22.91 -3.93
C THR A 187 9.57 -22.22 -3.97
N LEU A 188 9.39 -21.28 -4.92
CA LEU A 188 8.03 -21.01 -5.44
C LEU A 188 7.66 -22.16 -6.37
N ASN A 189 6.97 -23.16 -5.82
CA ASN A 189 6.39 -24.26 -6.57
C ASN A 189 4.86 -24.13 -6.50
N ASN A 190 4.15 -24.91 -7.31
CA ASN A 190 2.69 -24.92 -7.30
C ASN A 190 2.13 -25.25 -5.90
N ASP A 191 2.89 -25.98 -5.08
CA ASP A 191 2.52 -26.33 -3.70
C ASP A 191 2.61 -25.16 -2.70
N THR A 192 3.40 -24.11 -3.01
CA THR A 192 3.68 -22.99 -2.10
C THR A 192 3.05 -21.66 -2.53
N CYS A 193 2.55 -21.57 -3.77
CA CYS A 193 1.88 -20.39 -4.28
C CYS A 193 0.66 -20.76 -5.13
N TYR A 194 -0.54 -20.55 -4.57
CA TYR A 194 -1.83 -20.77 -5.23
C TYR A 194 -1.91 -20.20 -6.66
N TYR A 195 -1.38 -18.99 -6.88
CA TYR A 195 -1.50 -18.32 -8.18
C TYR A 195 -0.70 -19.01 -9.31
N LEU A 196 0.35 -19.77 -8.98
CA LEU A 196 1.22 -20.42 -9.98
C LEU A 196 0.57 -21.60 -10.69
N TYR A 197 -0.53 -22.16 -10.15
CA TYR A 197 -1.22 -23.29 -10.78
C TYR A 197 -1.65 -23.00 -12.23
N HIS A 198 -2.13 -21.77 -12.48
CA HIS A 198 -2.51 -21.33 -13.83
C HIS A 198 -1.48 -20.42 -14.49
N ILE A 199 -0.65 -19.71 -13.72
CA ILE A 199 0.38 -18.80 -14.24
C ILE A 199 1.72 -19.55 -14.28
N ASN A 200 1.85 -20.46 -15.25
CA ASN A 200 3.00 -21.35 -15.38
C ASN A 200 4.07 -20.86 -16.37
N SER A 201 3.75 -19.91 -17.25
CA SER A 201 4.67 -19.36 -18.25
C SER A 201 4.83 -17.84 -18.15
N TRP A 202 5.95 -17.32 -18.63
CA TRP A 202 6.20 -15.87 -18.68
C TRP A 202 5.26 -15.14 -19.62
N GLU A 203 4.85 -15.77 -20.73
CA GLU A 203 3.86 -15.17 -21.63
C GLU A 203 2.49 -15.07 -20.98
N GLU A 204 2.06 -16.10 -20.26
CA GLU A 204 0.80 -16.08 -19.53
C GLU A 204 0.82 -15.05 -18.39
N CYS A 205 1.97 -14.90 -17.71
CA CYS A 205 2.19 -13.86 -16.70
C CYS A 205 2.05 -12.44 -17.28
N LYS A 206 2.59 -12.19 -18.49
CA LYS A 206 2.39 -10.90 -19.19
C LYS A 206 0.92 -10.66 -19.55
N ARG A 207 0.24 -11.64 -20.14
CA ARG A 207 -1.20 -11.53 -20.46
C ARG A 207 -2.04 -11.29 -19.22
N PHE A 208 -1.71 -11.97 -18.12
CA PHE A 208 -2.35 -11.77 -16.82
C PHE A 208 -2.12 -10.37 -16.27
N SER A 209 -0.87 -9.89 -16.32
CA SER A 209 -0.48 -8.54 -15.91
C SER A 209 -1.21 -7.44 -16.71
N PHE A 210 -1.37 -7.62 -18.03
CA PHE A 210 -2.16 -6.73 -18.88
C PHE A 210 -3.65 -6.73 -18.50
N PHE A 211 -4.24 -7.91 -18.26
CA PHE A 211 -5.64 -7.99 -17.82
C PHE A 211 -5.86 -7.32 -16.46
N LEU A 212 -4.92 -7.49 -15.53
CA LEU A 212 -4.95 -6.88 -14.21
C LEU A 212 -4.92 -5.35 -14.29
N SER A 213 -4.07 -4.77 -15.16
CA SER A 213 -4.04 -3.32 -15.35
C SER A 213 -5.33 -2.76 -15.99
N LEU A 214 -5.99 -3.53 -16.87
CA LEU A 214 -7.33 -3.15 -17.35
C LEU A 214 -8.35 -3.09 -16.21
N LEU A 215 -8.36 -4.06 -15.29
CA LEU A 215 -9.27 -4.00 -14.13
C LEU A 215 -8.99 -2.80 -13.21
N TYR A 216 -7.73 -2.39 -13.10
CA TYR A 216 -7.36 -1.16 -12.38
C TYR A 216 -7.85 0.11 -13.08
N ILE A 217 -7.75 0.16 -14.41
CA ILE A 217 -8.27 1.26 -15.25
C ILE A 217 -9.78 1.42 -15.07
N PHE A 218 -10.52 0.30 -15.08
CA PHE A 218 -11.97 0.24 -14.87
C PHE A 218 -12.37 -0.02 -13.42
N SER A 219 -11.63 0.54 -12.46
CA SER A 219 -11.88 0.34 -11.03
C SER A 219 -13.14 1.06 -10.54
N ILE A 220 -13.76 0.50 -9.50
CA ILE A 220 -15.00 1.01 -8.88
C ILE A 220 -14.88 2.46 -8.39
N GLY A 221 -13.74 2.83 -7.81
CA GLY A 221 -13.44 4.15 -7.25
C GLY A 221 -12.96 5.17 -8.29
N ASN A 222 -13.27 4.97 -9.58
CA ASN A 222 -12.68 5.70 -10.69
C ASN A 222 -12.80 7.23 -10.58
N ILE A 223 -13.94 7.78 -10.11
CA ILE A 223 -14.10 9.24 -10.03
C ILE A 223 -13.05 9.89 -9.13
N HIS A 224 -12.65 9.20 -8.06
CA HIS A 224 -11.70 9.69 -7.06
C HIS A 224 -10.27 9.72 -7.61
N THR A 225 -10.02 8.98 -8.70
CA THR A 225 -8.75 9.02 -9.43
C THR A 225 -8.60 10.22 -10.38
N ILE A 226 -9.66 11.02 -10.54
CA ILE A 226 -9.72 12.18 -11.42
C ILE A 226 -10.03 13.45 -10.63
N SER A 227 -10.94 13.34 -9.65
CA SER A 227 -11.43 14.43 -8.82
C SER A 227 -10.32 15.00 -7.91
N PHE A 228 -10.58 16.12 -7.24
CA PHE A 228 -9.67 16.80 -6.32
C PHE A 228 -9.49 15.99 -5.02
N TYR A 229 -8.74 14.90 -5.13
CA TYR A 229 -8.63 13.83 -4.17
C TYR A 229 -7.20 13.29 -4.11
N ASN A 230 -6.84 12.59 -3.03
CA ASN A 230 -5.48 12.08 -2.80
C ASN A 230 -5.23 10.71 -3.46
N GLU A 231 -6.24 10.07 -4.04
CA GLU A 231 -6.32 8.64 -4.35
C GLU A 231 -5.29 8.23 -5.38
N SER A 232 -5.14 8.99 -6.48
CA SER A 232 -4.17 8.66 -7.53
C SER A 232 -2.73 8.78 -7.04
N ILE A 233 -2.43 9.81 -6.24
CA ILE A 233 -1.08 10.01 -5.71
C ILE A 233 -0.74 8.95 -4.67
N PHE A 234 -1.64 8.75 -3.69
CA PHE A 234 -1.49 7.75 -2.65
C PHE A 234 -1.35 6.33 -3.24
N SER A 235 -2.21 5.96 -4.20
CA SER A 235 -2.16 4.65 -4.84
C SER A 235 -0.87 4.44 -5.61
N CYS A 236 -0.43 5.42 -6.41
CA CYS A 236 0.82 5.38 -7.15
C CYS A 236 2.01 5.07 -6.24
N PHE A 237 2.20 5.86 -5.17
CA PHE A 237 3.31 5.65 -4.25
C PHE A 237 3.20 4.35 -3.46
N SER A 238 1.99 3.93 -3.07
CA SER A 238 1.76 2.63 -2.43
C SER A 238 2.17 1.46 -3.32
N ILE A 239 1.67 1.41 -4.56
CA ILE A 239 1.93 0.33 -5.52
C ILE A 239 3.42 0.23 -5.82
N TRP A 240 4.08 1.35 -6.10
CA TRP A 240 5.51 1.37 -6.37
C TRP A 240 6.34 1.04 -5.12
N GLY A 241 5.90 1.45 -3.93
CA GLY A 241 6.50 1.03 -2.66
C GLY A 241 6.53 -0.49 -2.51
N PHE A 242 5.40 -1.18 -2.77
CA PHE A 242 5.33 -2.64 -2.78
C PHE A 242 6.22 -3.30 -3.85
N ASN A 243 6.31 -2.68 -5.04
CA ASN A 243 7.19 -3.17 -6.11
C ASN A 243 8.66 -3.06 -5.73
N PHE A 244 9.09 -1.91 -5.18
CA PHE A 244 10.47 -1.70 -4.74
C PHE A 244 10.83 -2.60 -3.56
N LEU A 245 9.92 -2.77 -2.60
CA LEU A 245 10.13 -3.68 -1.47
C LEU A 245 10.39 -5.11 -1.97
N LYS A 246 9.64 -5.58 -2.97
CA LYS A 246 9.86 -6.90 -3.57
C LYS A 246 11.12 -6.98 -4.43
N LEU A 247 11.41 -5.94 -5.22
CA LEU A 247 12.65 -5.84 -6.01
C LEU A 247 13.89 -5.89 -5.13
N SER A 248 13.83 -5.29 -3.94
CA SER A 248 14.90 -5.37 -2.95
C SER A 248 15.24 -6.82 -2.59
N LEU A 249 14.22 -7.66 -2.37
CA LEU A 249 14.41 -9.08 -2.08
C LEU A 249 14.93 -9.90 -3.28
N ASN A 250 14.59 -9.50 -4.50
CA ASN A 250 14.95 -10.26 -5.71
C ASN A 250 16.36 -9.94 -6.23
N ASN A 251 16.88 -8.72 -5.97
CA ASN A 251 18.13 -8.20 -6.55
C ASN A 251 19.19 -7.90 -5.48
N TYR A 252 20.09 -8.86 -5.23
CA TYR A 252 21.15 -8.71 -4.21
C TYR A 252 22.08 -7.50 -4.40
N LYS A 253 22.37 -7.10 -5.65
CA LYS A 253 23.31 -5.99 -5.93
C LYS A 253 22.74 -4.60 -5.59
N PHE A 254 21.43 -4.43 -5.73
CA PHE A 254 20.75 -3.13 -5.59
C PHE A 254 19.68 -3.15 -4.50
N ASN A 255 19.70 -4.16 -3.62
CA ASN A 255 18.72 -4.37 -2.55
C ASN A 255 18.54 -3.08 -1.72
N PHE A 256 19.63 -2.52 -1.21
CA PHE A 256 19.59 -1.32 -0.38
C PHE A 256 18.98 -0.10 -1.07
N ILE A 257 19.23 0.09 -2.37
CA ILE A 257 18.64 1.21 -3.13
C ILE A 257 17.13 1.02 -3.25
N PHE A 258 16.68 -0.18 -3.59
CA PHE A 258 15.24 -0.47 -3.71
C PHE A 258 14.53 -0.41 -2.35
N GLU A 259 15.20 -0.80 -1.27
CA GLU A 259 14.68 -0.66 0.09
C GLU A 259 14.47 0.82 0.46
N ILE A 260 15.48 1.68 0.24
CA ILE A 260 15.33 3.13 0.46
C ILE A 260 14.21 3.69 -0.40
N LEU A 261 14.14 3.32 -1.68
CA LEU A 261 13.05 3.78 -2.55
C LEU A 261 11.68 3.34 -2.03
N ALA A 262 11.55 2.11 -1.51
CA ALA A 262 10.30 1.65 -0.90
C ALA A 262 9.92 2.50 0.32
N VAL A 263 10.87 2.77 1.23
CA VAL A 263 10.65 3.61 2.42
C VAL A 263 10.26 5.04 2.02
N VAL A 264 10.96 5.64 1.05
CA VAL A 264 10.64 6.98 0.53
C VAL A 264 9.23 7.01 -0.07
N PHE A 265 8.84 5.98 -0.82
CA PHE A 265 7.52 5.92 -1.42
C PHE A 265 6.42 5.75 -0.37
N PHE A 266 6.62 4.89 0.63
CA PHE A 266 5.68 4.76 1.75
C PHE A 266 5.60 6.02 2.61
N PHE A 267 6.71 6.73 2.80
CA PHE A 267 6.75 8.04 3.45
C PHE A 267 5.90 9.06 2.68
N ILE A 268 6.15 9.21 1.37
CA ILE A 268 5.39 10.15 0.53
C ILE A 268 3.90 9.80 0.56
N ALA A 269 3.53 8.52 0.47
CA ALA A 269 2.13 8.11 0.59
C ALA A 269 1.52 8.51 1.95
N SER A 270 2.28 8.37 3.04
CA SER A 270 1.84 8.73 4.39
C SER A 270 1.63 10.24 4.59
N CYS A 271 2.27 11.10 3.78
CA CYS A 271 2.00 12.54 3.78
C CYS A 271 0.59 12.90 3.30
N PHE A 272 -0.08 12.03 2.53
CA PHE A 272 -1.42 12.32 2.01
C PHE A 272 -2.55 11.80 2.89
N ARG A 273 -2.30 10.81 3.75
CA ARG A 273 -3.33 10.15 4.55
C ARG A 273 -2.77 9.46 5.79
N SER A 274 -3.55 9.45 6.86
CA SER A 274 -3.25 8.72 8.10
C SER A 274 -3.08 7.21 7.89
N ASN A 275 -3.82 6.61 6.94
CA ASN A 275 -3.72 5.18 6.62
C ASN A 275 -2.32 4.75 6.11
N GLY A 276 -1.46 5.70 5.73
CA GLY A 276 -0.08 5.39 5.36
C GLY A 276 0.72 4.74 6.50
N ILE A 277 0.32 4.92 7.76
CA ILE A 277 0.92 4.21 8.90
C ILE A 277 0.86 2.68 8.75
N LEU A 278 -0.11 2.16 8.00
CA LEU A 278 -0.22 0.72 7.76
C LEU A 278 0.93 0.16 6.90
N PHE A 279 1.71 1.00 6.22
CA PHE A 279 2.93 0.57 5.52
C PHE A 279 4.06 0.11 6.45
N LEU A 280 3.94 0.36 7.76
CA LEU A 280 4.79 -0.27 8.77
C LEU A 280 4.68 -1.79 8.77
N ILE A 281 3.50 -2.34 8.44
CA ILE A 281 3.25 -3.78 8.44
C ILE A 281 4.10 -4.50 7.38
N PRO A 282 4.02 -4.16 6.08
CA PRO A 282 4.87 -4.80 5.08
C PRO A 282 6.36 -4.53 5.33
N LEU A 283 6.74 -3.34 5.82
CA LEU A 283 8.14 -3.04 6.17
C LEU A 283 8.65 -3.89 7.33
N PHE A 284 7.85 -4.08 8.37
CA PHE A 284 8.18 -4.94 9.51
C PHE A 284 8.42 -6.38 9.07
N PHE A 285 7.52 -6.94 8.26
CA PHE A 285 7.69 -8.30 7.74
C PHE A 285 8.85 -8.43 6.76
N TYR A 286 9.14 -7.39 5.96
CA TYR A 286 10.35 -7.33 5.14
C TYR A 286 11.62 -7.38 6.01
N ASN A 287 11.66 -6.62 7.11
CA ASN A 287 12.79 -6.61 8.03
C ASN A 287 12.94 -7.94 8.79
N LEU A 288 11.84 -8.58 9.18
CA LEU A 288 11.86 -9.94 9.71
C LEU A 288 12.42 -10.95 8.69
N TYR A 289 11.96 -10.87 7.44
CA TYR A 289 12.42 -11.75 6.35
C TYR A 289 13.93 -11.57 6.05
N SER A 290 14.39 -10.32 6.05
CA SER A 290 15.77 -9.96 5.70
C SER A 290 16.77 -10.16 6.85
N CYS A 291 16.28 -10.36 8.07
CA CYS A 291 17.13 -10.54 9.25
C CYS A 291 17.89 -11.88 9.19
N LYS A 292 19.24 -11.80 9.20
CA LYS A 292 20.12 -12.98 9.21
C LYS A 292 19.89 -13.88 10.43
N PHE A 293 19.60 -13.30 11.59
CA PHE A 293 19.30 -14.06 12.81
C PHE A 293 17.99 -14.83 12.68
N VAL A 294 16.91 -14.18 12.22
CA VAL A 294 15.62 -14.87 12.00
C VAL A 294 15.80 -16.03 11.01
N ARG A 295 16.56 -15.82 9.94
CA ARG A 295 16.88 -16.89 8.98
C ARG A 295 17.68 -18.03 9.61
N HIS A 296 18.62 -17.73 10.51
CA HIS A 296 19.35 -18.76 11.25
C HIS A 296 18.42 -19.57 12.17
N CYS A 297 17.53 -18.91 12.91
CA CYS A 297 16.53 -19.57 13.73
C CYS A 297 15.60 -20.47 12.91
N VAL A 298 15.15 -20.00 11.75
CA VAL A 298 14.30 -20.80 10.84
C VAL A 298 15.06 -22.02 10.31
N LYS A 299 16.35 -21.88 9.95
CA LYS A 299 17.17 -23.02 9.51
C LYS A 299 17.35 -24.06 10.63
N LEU A 300 17.71 -23.64 11.83
CA LEU A 300 17.87 -24.53 12.98
C LEU A 300 16.57 -25.26 13.30
N TRP A 301 15.44 -24.55 13.24
CA TRP A 301 14.15 -25.15 13.53
C TRP A 301 13.72 -26.15 12.47
N LYS A 302 14.03 -25.88 11.19
CA LYS A 302 13.79 -26.80 10.09
C LYS A 302 14.54 -28.13 10.28
N ILE A 303 15.84 -28.07 10.58
CA ILE A 303 16.68 -29.24 10.85
C ILE A 303 16.07 -30.06 12.00
N SER A 304 15.71 -29.41 13.11
CA SER A 304 15.11 -30.06 14.28
C SER A 304 13.76 -30.77 14.00
N VAL A 305 13.02 -30.42 12.95
CA VAL A 305 11.77 -31.14 12.58
C VAL A 305 12.02 -32.21 11.54
N GLU A 306 12.94 -32.00 10.60
CA GLU A 306 13.36 -33.05 9.68
C GLU A 306 13.94 -34.25 10.46
N ASP A 307 14.73 -33.98 11.52
CA ASP A 307 15.24 -35.01 12.45
C ASP A 307 14.10 -35.74 13.21
N ARG A 308 12.99 -35.05 13.50
CA ARG A 308 11.81 -35.66 14.18
C ARG A 308 10.98 -36.55 13.27
N HIS A 309 10.91 -36.25 11.97
CA HIS A 309 10.21 -37.09 11.01
C HIS A 309 11.07 -38.28 10.56
N GLY A 310 12.39 -38.11 10.38
CA GLY A 310 13.29 -39.22 10.05
C GLY A 310 13.37 -40.31 11.14
N ASN A 311 13.25 -39.93 12.42
CA ASN A 311 13.19 -40.91 13.52
C ASN A 311 11.82 -41.59 13.69
N ALA A 312 10.73 -41.03 13.14
CA ALA A 312 9.43 -41.69 13.16
C ALA A 312 9.34 -42.81 12.10
N ASP A 313 9.92 -42.60 10.92
CA ASP A 313 9.92 -43.59 9.83
C ASP A 313 10.88 -44.78 10.09
N HIS A 314 11.81 -44.65 11.03
CA HIS A 314 12.70 -45.73 11.47
C HIS A 314 12.17 -46.54 12.67
N ALA A 315 11.13 -46.06 13.37
CA ALA A 315 10.50 -46.82 14.46
C ALA A 315 9.54 -47.91 13.95
N ASP A 316 8.99 -47.77 12.74
CA ASP A 316 8.03 -48.73 12.17
C ASP A 316 8.69 -49.90 11.41
N ASN A 317 10.02 -50.02 11.42
CA ASN A 317 10.76 -51.11 10.75
C ASN A 317 11.63 -51.96 11.71
N ALA A 318 11.40 -51.87 13.02
CA ALA A 318 12.17 -52.60 14.02
C ALA A 318 11.33 -53.61 14.84
N ASP A 319 10.36 -54.27 14.21
CA ASP A 319 9.75 -55.48 14.76
C ASP A 319 10.25 -56.70 13.97
N ASN A 320 11.42 -57.24 14.37
CA ASN A 320 11.82 -58.65 14.26
C ASN A 320 13.33 -58.81 14.55
N ALA A 321 13.70 -58.95 15.83
CA ALA A 321 14.83 -59.78 16.27
C ALA A 321 14.78 -59.98 17.80
N ASP A 322 14.79 -61.25 18.19
CA ASP A 322 14.70 -61.80 19.53
C ASP A 322 15.82 -61.39 20.52
N ASN A 323 15.40 -61.31 21.80
CA ASN A 323 16.07 -61.64 23.07
C ASN A 323 17.54 -61.27 23.35
N GLY A 324 17.76 -60.56 24.48
CA GLY A 324 19.00 -60.68 25.26
C GLY A 324 19.35 -59.49 26.17
N ASP A 325 18.99 -59.64 27.45
CA ASP A 325 19.61 -59.06 28.65
C ASP A 325 19.51 -57.57 29.04
N ASN A 326 19.05 -57.43 30.29
CA ASN A 326 19.01 -56.25 31.14
C ASN A 326 20.40 -55.61 31.34
N ASN A 327 20.46 -54.27 31.28
CA ASN A 327 20.99 -53.49 32.41
C ASN A 327 20.68 -51.99 32.30
N ASN A 328 20.45 -51.42 33.48
CA ASN A 328 20.04 -50.06 33.80
C ASN A 328 20.82 -48.94 33.11
N GLY A 329 20.11 -47.85 32.82
CA GLY A 329 20.69 -46.56 32.51
C GLY A 329 19.61 -45.53 32.21
N ASP A 330 19.07 -44.92 33.26
CA ASP A 330 18.28 -43.69 33.19
C ASP A 330 18.86 -42.72 32.16
N ASN A 331 18.06 -42.36 31.16
CA ASN A 331 18.19 -41.10 30.44
C ASN A 331 16.83 -40.71 29.90
N ASN A 332 16.05 -40.08 30.78
CA ASN A 332 15.04 -39.11 30.39
C ASN A 332 15.71 -38.03 29.52
N SER A 333 15.79 -38.26 28.22
CA SER A 333 16.10 -37.21 27.25
C SER A 333 14.82 -36.44 26.99
N GLU A 334 14.46 -35.57 27.94
CA GLU A 334 13.66 -34.39 27.65
C GLU A 334 14.35 -33.63 26.51
N LEU A 335 13.95 -33.89 25.26
CA LEU A 335 14.47 -33.20 24.08
C LEU A 335 13.83 -31.81 23.97
N GLY A 336 14.06 -30.99 25.00
CA GLY A 336 13.88 -29.55 24.92
C GLY A 336 14.86 -28.98 23.90
N CYS A 337 14.36 -28.18 22.97
CA CYS A 337 15.17 -27.42 22.01
C CYS A 337 16.32 -26.73 22.77
N ASN A 338 17.54 -27.20 22.56
CA ASN A 338 18.70 -26.85 23.37
C ASN A 338 18.95 -25.33 23.25
N LYS A 339 18.59 -24.55 24.29
CA LYS A 339 18.70 -23.07 24.33
C LYS A 339 20.08 -22.60 23.86
N ASN A 340 21.12 -23.38 24.15
CA ASN A 340 22.52 -23.08 23.81
C ASN A 340 22.80 -22.99 22.30
N ILE A 341 22.02 -23.64 21.44
CA ILE A 341 22.25 -23.64 19.97
C ILE A 341 21.72 -22.36 19.32
N ILE A 342 20.60 -21.81 19.79
CA ILE A 342 20.04 -20.54 19.26
C ILE A 342 20.96 -19.37 19.60
N PHE A 343 21.52 -19.36 20.82
CA PHE A 343 22.47 -18.33 21.25
C PHE A 343 23.88 -18.49 20.64
N SER A 344 24.21 -19.64 20.03
CA SER A 344 25.47 -19.85 19.30
C SER A 344 25.64 -18.89 18.10
N TYR A 345 24.55 -18.27 17.64
CA TYR A 345 24.61 -17.24 16.61
C TYR A 345 25.33 -15.97 17.07
N PHE A 346 25.29 -15.64 18.36
CA PHE A 346 25.75 -14.36 18.89
C PHE A 346 27.22 -14.40 19.34
N CYS A 347 28.15 -14.49 18.39
CA CYS A 347 29.50 -13.98 18.61
C CYS A 347 29.45 -12.43 18.66
N THR A 348 30.38 -11.77 19.36
CA THR A 348 30.41 -10.30 19.58
C THR A 348 30.19 -9.47 18.30
N GLN A 349 30.79 -9.86 17.17
CA GLN A 349 30.59 -9.18 15.86
C GLN A 349 29.17 -9.33 15.27
N ARG A 350 28.45 -10.42 15.59
CA ARG A 350 27.10 -10.68 15.07
C ARG A 350 26.02 -9.97 15.89
N ILE A 351 26.27 -9.71 17.18
CA ILE A 351 25.40 -8.87 18.04
C ILE A 351 25.36 -7.44 17.51
N ILE A 352 26.52 -6.84 17.22
CA ILE A 352 26.59 -5.48 16.69
C ILE A 352 25.84 -5.38 15.35
N CYS A 353 26.07 -6.33 14.43
CA CYS A 353 25.31 -6.40 13.17
C CYS A 353 23.79 -6.50 13.37
N PHE A 354 23.35 -7.27 14.37
CA PHE A 354 21.93 -7.43 14.70
C PHE A 354 21.33 -6.12 15.24
N LEU A 355 22.04 -5.43 16.15
CA LEU A 355 21.62 -4.15 16.70
C LEU A 355 21.57 -3.06 15.62
N ILE A 356 22.58 -2.96 14.76
CA ILE A 356 22.61 -2.01 13.64
C ILE A 356 21.43 -2.26 12.68
N PHE A 357 21.14 -3.53 12.38
CA PHE A 357 20.02 -3.90 11.51
C PHE A 357 18.67 -3.42 12.08
N TRP A 358 18.42 -3.66 13.36
CA TRP A 358 17.17 -3.22 13.99
C TRP A 358 17.11 -1.72 14.27
N LEU A 359 18.24 -1.07 14.50
CA LEU A 359 18.32 0.39 14.57
C LEU A 359 17.95 1.03 13.22
N LYS A 360 18.48 0.48 12.11
CA LYS A 360 18.07 0.89 10.76
C LYS A 360 16.57 0.69 10.54
N ALA A 361 16.04 -0.50 10.86
CA ALA A 361 14.61 -0.80 10.72
C ALA A 361 13.74 0.16 11.56
N LEU A 362 14.20 0.53 12.75
CA LEU A 362 13.54 1.53 13.60
C LEU A 362 13.55 2.92 12.95
N CYS A 363 14.69 3.35 12.40
CA CYS A 363 14.78 4.62 11.67
C CYS A 363 13.82 4.67 10.47
N GLU A 364 13.73 3.58 9.69
CA GLU A 364 12.79 3.49 8.56
C GLU A 364 11.33 3.55 9.02
N ALA A 365 10.99 2.89 10.13
CA ALA A 365 9.67 2.96 10.73
C ALA A 365 9.33 4.40 11.20
N LEU A 366 10.28 5.07 11.86
CA LEU A 366 10.12 6.45 12.30
C LEU A 366 9.91 7.41 11.12
N ILE A 367 10.60 7.19 10.00
CA ILE A 367 10.38 7.96 8.76
C ILE A 367 8.93 7.81 8.30
N ILE A 368 8.37 6.60 8.24
CA ILE A 368 6.98 6.38 7.81
C ILE A 368 5.97 7.01 8.78
N ILE A 369 6.24 6.98 10.08
CA ILE A 369 5.36 7.57 11.12
C ILE A 369 5.40 9.10 11.10
N PHE A 370 6.52 9.69 10.69
CA PHE A 370 6.79 11.12 10.80
C PHE A 370 5.66 12.04 10.27
N PRO A 371 5.07 11.82 9.08
CA PRO A 371 4.01 12.71 8.59
C PRO A 371 2.76 12.73 9.48
N LEU A 372 2.34 11.56 9.97
CA LEU A 372 1.20 11.46 10.89
C LEU A 372 1.56 12.12 12.24
N PHE A 373 2.76 11.86 12.74
CA PHE A 373 3.22 12.43 14.01
C PHE A 373 3.24 13.96 13.98
N ILE A 374 3.87 14.57 12.98
CA ILE A 374 3.95 16.03 12.83
C ILE A 374 2.56 16.64 12.68
N PHE A 375 1.68 16.01 11.91
CA PHE A 375 0.33 16.54 11.70
C PHE A 375 -0.55 16.39 12.96
N GLN A 376 -0.36 15.31 13.74
CA GLN A 376 -1.01 15.16 15.03
C GLN A 376 -0.50 16.20 16.04
N LEU A 377 0.82 16.41 16.10
CA LEU A 377 1.45 17.42 16.96
C LEU A 377 0.97 18.83 16.58
N TYR A 378 0.86 19.14 15.29
CA TYR A 378 0.24 20.37 14.80
C TYR A 378 -1.18 20.57 15.33
N SER A 379 -2.05 19.56 15.19
CA SER A 379 -3.42 19.62 15.70
C SER A 379 -3.48 19.81 17.21
N TYR A 380 -2.53 19.22 17.95
CA TYR A 380 -2.43 19.34 19.40
C TYR A 380 -2.06 20.77 19.82
N HIS A 381 -1.06 21.39 19.19
CA HIS A 381 -0.70 22.78 19.50
C HIS A 381 -1.81 23.76 19.14
N LEU A 382 -2.61 23.50 18.11
CA LEU A 382 -3.71 24.38 17.73
C LEU A 382 -4.93 24.31 18.66
N TYR A 383 -5.23 23.15 19.24
CA TYR A 383 -6.50 22.93 19.95
C TYR A 383 -6.40 22.46 21.38
N CYS A 384 -5.23 22.02 21.84
CA CYS A 384 -5.01 21.54 23.21
C CYS A 384 -4.20 22.52 24.06
N ILE A 385 -3.32 23.31 23.43
CA ILE A 385 -2.48 24.29 24.11
C ILE A 385 -2.98 25.68 23.77
N GLU A 386 -3.21 26.51 24.78
CA GLU A 386 -3.48 27.92 24.57
C GLU A 386 -2.15 28.64 24.22
N HIS A 387 -2.14 29.38 23.12
CA HIS A 387 -1.00 30.20 22.72
C HIS A 387 -1.45 31.64 22.53
N ASN A 388 -0.54 32.60 22.66
CA ASN A 388 -0.81 34.00 22.37
C ASN A 388 -1.31 34.16 20.93
N ASP A 389 -2.19 35.14 20.68
CA ASP A 389 -2.76 35.42 19.36
C ASP A 389 -1.72 35.54 18.25
N LEU A 390 -0.54 36.08 18.58
CA LEU A 390 0.58 36.22 17.66
C LEU A 390 1.13 34.87 17.19
N TRP A 391 1.30 33.90 18.10
CA TRP A 391 1.72 32.54 17.75
C TRP A 391 0.64 31.85 16.92
N THR A 392 -0.63 31.98 17.34
CA THR A 392 -1.76 31.35 16.66
C THR A 392 -1.89 31.86 15.23
N ASN A 393 -1.82 33.18 15.01
CA ASN A 393 -1.87 33.77 13.67
C ASN A 393 -0.68 33.37 12.79
N GLN A 394 0.52 33.18 13.38
CA GLN A 394 1.68 32.70 12.63
C GLN A 394 1.58 31.21 12.26
N ASN A 395 1.04 30.37 13.15
CA ASN A 395 1.06 28.92 13.00
C ASN A 395 -0.27 28.31 12.53
N LYS A 396 -1.34 29.10 12.34
CA LYS A 396 -2.59 28.65 11.72
C LYS A 396 -2.40 28.03 10.33
N LYS A 397 -1.33 28.37 9.62
CA LYS A 397 -0.92 27.77 8.35
C LYS A 397 0.09 26.66 8.58
N PHE A 398 -0.22 25.45 8.11
CA PHE A 398 0.61 24.26 8.39
C PHE A 398 2.08 24.41 7.95
N TYR A 399 2.35 25.03 6.80
CA TYR A 399 3.74 25.21 6.34
C TYR A 399 4.58 26.11 7.28
N PHE A 400 3.99 27.17 7.83
CA PHE A 400 4.69 28.02 8.81
C PHE A 400 4.95 27.27 10.12
N PHE A 401 3.97 26.50 10.59
CA PHE A 401 4.17 25.59 11.72
C PHE A 401 5.33 24.63 11.48
N LEU A 402 5.37 23.98 10.31
CA LEU A 402 6.41 23.04 9.96
C LEU A 402 7.81 23.69 9.93
N ILE A 403 7.94 24.89 9.36
CA ILE A 403 9.21 25.65 9.42
C ILE A 403 9.61 25.95 10.86
N ASN A 404 8.67 26.43 11.68
CA ASN A 404 8.96 26.82 13.06
C ASN A 404 9.32 25.60 13.93
N PHE A 405 8.67 24.45 13.68
CA PHE A 405 9.01 23.18 14.28
C PHE A 405 10.45 22.77 13.95
N PHE A 406 10.86 22.85 12.68
CA PHE A 406 12.23 22.50 12.29
C PHE A 406 13.28 23.49 12.81
N LYS A 407 12.91 24.75 13.05
CA LYS A 407 13.81 25.74 13.67
C LYS A 407 14.07 25.47 15.16
N ASN A 408 13.07 24.99 15.90
CA ASN A 408 13.21 24.71 17.33
C ASN A 408 12.37 23.49 17.74
N PRO A 409 12.78 22.25 17.41
CA PRO A 409 11.96 21.08 17.67
C PRO A 409 11.73 20.83 19.17
N ILE A 410 12.74 21.09 20.00
CA ILE A 410 12.73 20.82 21.44
C ILE A 410 11.59 21.58 22.14
N SER A 411 11.33 22.84 21.76
CA SER A 411 10.24 23.62 22.38
C SER A 411 8.86 23.03 22.09
N TYR A 412 8.65 22.45 20.91
CA TYR A 412 7.36 21.82 20.55
C TYR A 412 7.18 20.46 21.22
N PHE A 413 8.27 19.74 21.51
CA PHE A 413 8.21 18.47 22.26
C PHE A 413 8.03 18.67 23.76
N ASN A 414 8.50 19.79 24.32
CA ASN A 414 8.43 20.05 25.77
C ASN A 414 7.01 20.48 26.19
N ILE A 415 6.02 19.61 26.01
CA ILE A 415 4.61 19.88 26.32
C ILE A 415 4.42 20.19 27.83
N TRP A 416 5.27 19.63 28.70
CA TRP A 416 5.23 19.85 30.15
C TRP A 416 5.72 21.23 30.58
N SER A 417 6.53 21.95 29.78
CA SER A 417 6.82 23.35 30.07
C SER A 417 5.60 24.27 29.90
N TYR A 418 4.52 23.76 29.28
CA TYR A 418 3.26 24.46 29.10
C TYR A 418 2.21 24.11 30.18
N ASP A 419 2.56 23.37 31.24
CA ASP A 419 1.60 23.01 32.30
C ASP A 419 1.08 24.22 33.11
N ASN A 420 1.73 25.39 33.01
CA ASN A 420 1.23 26.65 33.55
C ASN A 420 0.25 27.39 32.61
N ILE A 421 -0.07 26.82 31.45
CA ILE A 421 -0.94 27.44 30.45
C ILE A 421 -2.28 26.70 30.44
N GLN A 422 -3.39 27.44 30.41
CA GLN A 422 -4.73 26.84 30.45
C GLN A 422 -4.90 25.91 29.25
N LYS A 423 -5.13 24.61 29.53
CA LYS A 423 -5.45 23.63 28.49
C LYS A 423 -6.86 23.91 28.01
N ILE A 424 -7.03 24.01 26.70
CA ILE A 424 -8.37 24.12 26.10
C ILE A 424 -9.06 22.77 26.32
N ASN A 425 -10.21 22.76 26.99
CA ASN A 425 -10.96 21.55 27.32
C ASN A 425 -11.56 20.89 26.06
N ARG A 426 -10.73 20.19 25.28
CA ARG A 426 -11.19 19.25 24.26
C ARG A 426 -11.07 17.81 24.80
N PRO A 427 -12.11 16.98 24.67
CA PRO A 427 -12.13 15.63 25.27
C PRO A 427 -11.01 14.68 24.81
N TRP A 428 -10.35 14.96 23.69
CA TRP A 428 -9.26 14.13 23.18
C TRP A 428 -7.87 14.61 23.61
N CYS A 429 -7.73 15.84 24.12
CA CYS A 429 -6.47 16.35 24.66
C CYS A 429 -6.11 15.69 25.99
N GLU A 430 -7.11 15.30 26.78
CA GLU A 430 -6.95 14.67 28.10
C GLU A 430 -6.69 13.15 28.04
N LYS A 431 -6.74 12.55 26.85
CA LYS A 431 -6.48 11.12 26.70
C LYS A 431 -4.98 10.84 26.85
N VAL A 432 -4.66 9.65 27.36
CA VAL A 432 -3.27 9.15 27.49
C VAL A 432 -2.50 9.27 26.18
N ILE A 433 -3.16 8.99 25.05
CA ILE A 433 -2.66 9.27 23.71
C ILE A 433 -3.67 10.21 23.04
N PRO A 434 -3.36 11.51 22.93
CA PRO A 434 -4.25 12.46 22.29
C PRO A 434 -4.23 12.24 20.77
N PHE A 435 -5.37 11.84 20.22
CA PHE A 435 -5.50 11.54 18.79
C PHE A 435 -6.75 12.19 18.20
N SER A 436 -6.54 13.26 17.44
CA SER A 436 -7.61 14.14 16.94
C SER A 436 -8.50 13.43 15.94
N TYR A 437 -7.94 12.58 15.08
CA TYR A 437 -8.70 11.88 14.05
C TYR A 437 -9.81 10.99 14.62
N SER A 438 -9.53 10.24 15.70
CA SER A 438 -10.57 9.41 16.37
C SER A 438 -11.72 10.24 16.92
N TYR A 439 -11.42 11.45 17.43
CA TYR A 439 -12.43 12.38 17.90
C TYR A 439 -13.22 12.97 16.73
N ILE A 440 -12.56 13.35 15.63
CA ILE A 440 -13.23 13.88 14.44
C ILE A 440 -14.23 12.87 13.89
N GLN A 441 -13.78 11.62 13.73
CA GLN A 441 -14.59 10.49 13.29
C GLN A 441 -15.85 10.31 14.15
N LYS A 442 -15.70 10.35 15.48
CA LYS A 442 -16.83 10.20 16.39
C LYS A 442 -17.75 11.42 16.40
N LYS A 443 -17.19 12.64 16.49
CA LYS A 443 -17.94 13.88 16.73
C LYS A 443 -18.63 14.43 15.48
N TYR A 444 -17.95 14.42 14.34
CA TYR A 444 -18.43 15.05 13.10
C TYR A 444 -19.02 14.05 12.12
N TRP A 445 -18.61 12.78 12.17
CA TRP A 445 -19.02 11.76 11.20
C TRP A 445 -19.81 10.60 11.82
N ASN A 446 -20.03 10.63 13.15
CA ASN A 446 -20.75 9.60 13.88
C ASN A 446 -20.22 8.18 13.55
N VAL A 447 -18.89 8.04 13.48
CA VAL A 447 -18.20 6.76 13.35
C VAL A 447 -17.90 6.21 14.73
N LYS A 448 -18.27 4.95 14.95
CA LYS A 448 -18.06 4.21 16.19
C LYS A 448 -17.40 2.87 15.86
N PHE A 449 -16.72 2.29 16.85
CA PHE A 449 -16.27 0.90 16.74
C PHE A 449 -17.47 -0.01 16.44
N LEU A 450 -17.33 -0.89 15.46
CA LEU A 450 -18.40 -1.81 15.01
C LEU A 450 -19.71 -1.10 14.61
N LYS A 451 -19.62 0.10 14.03
CA LYS A 451 -20.78 0.84 13.53
C LYS A 451 -21.72 -0.02 12.67
N ILE A 452 -21.19 -0.91 11.84
CA ILE A 452 -21.97 -1.84 11.02
C ILE A 452 -22.96 -2.69 11.83
N ILE A 453 -22.60 -3.11 13.04
CA ILE A 453 -23.43 -3.98 13.88
C ILE A 453 -24.47 -3.14 14.62
N PHE A 454 -24.05 -1.99 15.15
CA PHE A 454 -24.88 -1.18 16.04
C PHE A 454 -25.77 -0.16 15.32
N ASP A 455 -25.31 0.38 14.19
CA ASP A 455 -25.97 1.41 13.38
C ASP A 455 -25.81 1.07 11.87
N PRO A 456 -26.43 -0.02 11.37
CA PRO A 456 -26.22 -0.49 10.00
C PRO A 456 -26.72 0.54 8.96
N ASP A 457 -25.83 0.89 8.03
CA ASP A 457 -26.14 1.76 6.89
C ASP A 457 -26.18 0.92 5.60
N PHE A 458 -27.22 1.11 4.77
CA PHE A 458 -27.34 0.48 3.46
C PHE A 458 -26.13 0.73 2.55
N LYS A 459 -25.37 1.81 2.79
CA LYS A 459 -24.15 2.11 2.02
C LYS A 459 -23.10 1.00 2.04
N ILE A 460 -23.13 0.09 3.02
CA ILE A 460 -22.22 -1.05 3.00
C ILE A 460 -22.43 -1.97 1.81
N PHE A 461 -23.65 -2.09 1.28
CA PHE A 461 -23.91 -2.93 0.11
C PHE A 461 -23.12 -2.47 -1.12
N TYR A 462 -22.82 -1.17 -1.21
CA TYR A 462 -21.97 -0.63 -2.27
C TYR A 462 -20.51 -1.13 -2.17
N SER A 463 -20.00 -1.24 -0.95
CA SER A 463 -18.61 -1.65 -0.68
C SER A 463 -18.42 -3.16 -0.42
N ALA A 464 -19.50 -3.89 -0.21
CA ALA A 464 -19.50 -5.32 0.09
C ALA A 464 -18.69 -6.18 -0.92
N PRO A 465 -18.76 -5.96 -2.25
CA PRO A 465 -17.94 -6.71 -3.21
C PRO A 465 -16.44 -6.60 -2.95
N ILE A 466 -15.98 -5.41 -2.55
CA ILE A 466 -14.56 -5.15 -2.28
C ILE A 466 -14.12 -5.84 -0.98
N TYR A 467 -14.94 -5.78 0.06
CA TYR A 467 -14.68 -6.54 1.29
C TYR A 467 -14.66 -8.04 1.03
N PHE A 468 -15.62 -8.54 0.27
CA PHE A 468 -15.73 -9.96 -0.06
C PHE A 468 -14.49 -10.47 -0.80
N ILE A 469 -14.08 -9.80 -1.88
CA ILE A 469 -12.87 -10.18 -2.62
C ILE A 469 -11.62 -10.07 -1.73
N SER A 470 -11.52 -9.05 -0.88
CA SER A 470 -10.38 -8.85 0.01
C SER A 470 -10.25 -9.98 1.03
N TYR A 471 -11.32 -10.31 1.75
CA TYR A 471 -11.32 -11.43 2.70
C TYR A 471 -11.17 -12.78 1.99
N HIS A 472 -11.75 -12.94 0.80
CA HIS A 472 -11.50 -14.15 0.00
C HIS A 472 -10.01 -14.28 -0.37
N SER A 473 -9.34 -13.20 -0.75
CA SER A 473 -7.89 -13.21 -1.02
C SER A 473 -7.10 -13.69 0.20
N ILE A 474 -7.42 -13.13 1.37
CA ILE A 474 -6.76 -13.45 2.65
C ILE A 474 -7.00 -14.90 3.04
N ILE A 475 -8.27 -15.34 3.07
CA ILE A 475 -8.65 -16.71 3.45
C ILE A 475 -8.03 -17.72 2.48
N ASN A 476 -8.10 -17.46 1.18
CA ASN A 476 -7.56 -18.36 0.16
C ASN A 476 -6.03 -18.46 0.24
N PHE A 477 -5.34 -17.35 0.54
CA PHE A 477 -3.90 -17.36 0.80
C PHE A 477 -3.54 -18.25 2.00
N PHE A 478 -4.33 -18.20 3.08
CA PHE A 478 -4.05 -19.01 4.27
C PHE A 478 -4.50 -20.49 4.15
N LYS A 479 -5.52 -20.78 3.35
CA LYS A 479 -6.02 -22.16 3.14
C LYS A 479 -5.18 -22.98 2.16
N ASN A 480 -4.79 -22.39 1.03
CA ASN A 480 -4.27 -23.17 -0.11
C ASN A 480 -2.74 -23.28 -0.13
N ASN A 481 -2.04 -22.45 0.64
CA ASN A 481 -0.61 -22.60 0.77
C ASN A 481 -0.37 -23.65 1.88
N LYS A 482 0.20 -24.81 1.51
CA LYS A 482 0.54 -25.86 2.48
C LYS A 482 1.64 -25.34 3.40
N PHE A 483 1.26 -24.87 4.58
CA PHE A 483 2.19 -24.42 5.62
C PHE A 483 2.66 -25.56 6.53
N TYR A 484 2.57 -26.81 6.07
CA TYR A 484 2.93 -27.97 6.87
C TYR A 484 4.42 -28.31 6.72
N PRO A 485 5.14 -28.54 7.84
CA PRO A 485 4.69 -28.44 9.23
C PRO A 485 4.88 -27.02 9.85
N PHE A 486 5.39 -26.03 9.09
CA PHE A 486 5.89 -24.77 9.65
C PHE A 486 5.10 -23.50 9.28
N LYS A 487 4.41 -22.93 10.28
CA LYS A 487 3.82 -21.56 10.24
C LYS A 487 4.85 -20.45 9.94
N THR A 488 6.13 -20.64 10.26
CA THR A 488 7.22 -19.67 9.97
C THR A 488 7.61 -19.62 8.50
N LEU A 489 7.30 -20.65 7.70
CA LEU A 489 7.56 -20.63 6.26
C LEU A 489 6.62 -19.66 5.52
N VAL A 490 5.46 -19.33 6.12
CA VAL A 490 4.50 -18.35 5.60
C VAL A 490 5.18 -17.00 5.33
N LEU A 491 6.10 -16.58 6.21
CA LEU A 491 6.86 -15.33 6.10
C LEU A 491 7.68 -15.26 4.79
N TYR A 492 8.07 -16.41 4.24
CA TYR A 492 8.86 -16.49 3.02
C TYR A 492 8.02 -16.49 1.74
N ASN A 493 6.69 -16.52 1.84
CA ASN A 493 5.84 -16.36 0.69
C ASN A 493 5.94 -14.92 0.15
N PRO A 494 6.17 -14.70 -1.16
CA PRO A 494 6.39 -13.37 -1.71
C PRO A 494 5.20 -12.43 -1.53
N PHE A 495 3.98 -12.96 -1.41
CA PHE A 495 2.76 -12.17 -1.24
C PHE A 495 2.41 -11.90 0.22
N PHE A 496 3.11 -12.49 1.19
CA PHE A 496 2.74 -12.40 2.61
C PHE A 496 2.63 -10.95 3.09
N MET A 497 3.65 -10.13 2.79
CA MET A 497 3.69 -8.70 3.16
C MET A 497 2.49 -7.92 2.60
N ALA A 498 2.08 -8.20 1.36
CA ALA A 498 0.96 -7.50 0.74
C ALA A 498 -0.40 -8.00 1.27
N ILE A 499 -0.52 -9.32 1.54
CA ILE A 499 -1.75 -9.91 2.11
C ILE A 499 -1.98 -9.45 3.55
N THR A 500 -0.94 -9.35 4.37
CA THR A 500 -1.08 -8.83 5.74
C THR A 500 -1.48 -7.36 5.74
N HIS A 501 -0.88 -6.53 4.88
CA HIS A 501 -1.33 -5.16 4.68
C HIS A 501 -2.81 -5.09 4.27
N LEU A 502 -3.25 -5.90 3.30
CA LEU A 502 -4.64 -5.96 2.88
C LEU A 502 -5.58 -6.34 4.04
N PHE A 503 -5.20 -7.32 4.86
CA PHE A 503 -5.97 -7.74 6.04
C PHE A 503 -6.15 -6.60 7.04
N PHE A 504 -5.06 -5.93 7.43
CA PHE A 504 -5.15 -4.84 8.40
C PHE A 504 -5.90 -3.63 7.85
N LEU A 505 -5.68 -3.25 6.58
CA LEU A 505 -6.43 -2.16 5.96
C LEU A 505 -7.93 -2.45 5.90
N THR A 506 -8.32 -3.63 5.40
CA THR A 506 -9.73 -4.00 5.25
C THR A 506 -10.43 -4.15 6.60
N THR A 507 -9.77 -4.78 7.57
CA THR A 507 -10.31 -4.94 8.93
C THR A 507 -10.41 -3.59 9.64
N TYR A 508 -9.40 -2.73 9.50
CA TYR A 508 -9.43 -1.39 10.10
C TYR A 508 -10.62 -0.57 9.57
N ILE A 509 -10.81 -0.51 8.25
CA ILE A 509 -11.91 0.27 7.67
C ILE A 509 -13.26 -0.31 8.11
N LEU A 510 -13.41 -1.64 8.11
CA LEU A 510 -14.65 -2.30 8.54
C LEU A 510 -15.03 -1.98 10.00
N LEU A 511 -14.04 -1.81 10.87
CA LEU A 511 -14.26 -1.64 12.31
C LEU A 511 -14.30 -0.17 12.74
N PHE A 512 -13.54 0.71 12.09
CA PHE A 512 -13.21 2.06 12.60
C PHE A 512 -13.46 3.20 11.61
N ALA A 513 -14.01 2.94 10.41
CA ALA A 513 -14.26 3.97 9.42
C ALA A 513 -15.65 3.81 8.78
N HIS A 514 -16.00 4.77 7.93
CA HIS A 514 -17.11 4.58 6.99
C HIS A 514 -16.74 3.50 5.97
N ASN A 515 -17.61 2.52 5.80
CA ASN A 515 -17.31 1.30 5.04
C ASN A 515 -17.11 1.59 3.54
N GLU A 516 -17.83 2.57 3.01
CA GLU A 516 -17.75 3.07 1.65
C GLU A 516 -16.35 3.62 1.27
N ILE A 517 -15.56 4.05 2.26
CA ILE A 517 -14.18 4.56 2.03
C ILE A 517 -13.28 3.48 1.41
N ILE A 518 -13.55 2.18 1.63
CA ILE A 518 -12.75 1.10 1.05
C ILE A 518 -12.74 1.15 -0.49
N LEU A 519 -13.81 1.65 -1.13
CA LEU A 519 -13.91 1.79 -2.59
C LEU A 519 -12.79 2.66 -3.15
N ARG A 520 -12.30 3.60 -2.35
CA ARG A 520 -11.25 4.57 -2.71
C ARG A 520 -9.88 4.09 -2.28
N LEU A 521 -9.76 3.52 -1.08
CA LEU A 521 -8.47 3.09 -0.51
C LEU A 521 -7.91 1.82 -1.14
N ILE A 522 -8.77 0.94 -1.65
CA ILE A 522 -8.33 -0.32 -2.26
C ILE A 522 -7.47 -0.11 -3.51
N LEU A 523 -7.56 1.07 -4.17
CA LEU A 523 -6.71 1.47 -5.28
C LEU A 523 -5.21 1.36 -4.95
N GLY A 524 -4.81 1.59 -3.69
CA GLY A 524 -3.43 1.46 -3.26
C GLY A 524 -2.97 0.02 -2.98
N CYS A 525 -3.83 -1.00 -3.13
CA CYS A 525 -3.53 -2.38 -2.77
C CYS A 525 -3.37 -3.26 -4.03
N PRO A 526 -2.15 -3.45 -4.58
CA PRO A 526 -1.96 -4.21 -5.80
C PRO A 526 -2.35 -5.70 -5.68
N VAL A 527 -2.22 -6.29 -4.49
CA VAL A 527 -2.59 -7.70 -4.25
C VAL A 527 -4.10 -7.94 -4.35
N PHE A 528 -4.93 -6.93 -4.07
CA PHE A 528 -6.37 -7.02 -4.29
C PHE A 528 -6.66 -7.23 -5.78
N TYR A 529 -6.08 -6.37 -6.64
CA TYR A 529 -6.24 -6.48 -8.09
C TYR A 529 -5.66 -7.77 -8.64
N LEU A 530 -4.54 -8.25 -8.09
CA LEU A 530 -3.98 -9.55 -8.45
C LEU A 530 -4.96 -10.69 -8.18
N HIS A 531 -5.50 -10.76 -6.96
CA HIS A 531 -6.44 -11.82 -6.62
C HIS A 531 -7.74 -11.69 -7.43
N TYR A 532 -8.24 -10.46 -7.61
CA TYR A 532 -9.44 -10.20 -8.40
C TYR A 532 -9.29 -10.62 -9.87
N ALA A 533 -8.17 -10.23 -10.50
CA ALA A 533 -7.84 -10.63 -11.86
C ALA A 533 -7.72 -12.14 -12.00
N TYR A 534 -7.14 -12.81 -11.00
CA TYR A 534 -6.97 -14.26 -11.00
C TYR A 534 -8.33 -14.98 -10.96
N LEU A 535 -9.24 -14.52 -10.10
CA LEU A 535 -10.58 -15.07 -10.02
C LEU A 535 -11.36 -14.90 -11.33
N LEU A 536 -11.35 -13.70 -11.91
CA LEU A 536 -12.07 -13.42 -13.17
C LEU A 536 -11.49 -14.19 -14.37
N LYS A 537 -10.16 -14.29 -14.46
CA LYS A 537 -9.51 -14.91 -15.62
C LYS A 537 -9.70 -16.43 -15.66
N TYR A 538 -9.67 -17.09 -14.50
CA TYR A 538 -9.65 -18.56 -14.45
C TYR A 538 -10.95 -19.20 -13.95
N PHE A 539 -11.89 -18.42 -13.39
CA PHE A 539 -13.13 -18.96 -12.81
C PHE A 539 -14.37 -18.16 -13.24
N LYS A 540 -15.18 -18.74 -14.14
CA LYS A 540 -16.38 -18.10 -14.71
C LYS A 540 -17.39 -17.58 -13.67
N LYS A 541 -17.51 -18.23 -12.51
CA LYS A 541 -18.46 -17.88 -11.44
C LYS A 541 -18.28 -16.46 -10.89
N TRP A 542 -17.12 -15.84 -11.11
CA TRP A 542 -16.79 -14.51 -10.59
C TRP A 542 -17.17 -13.36 -11.54
N ASN A 543 -17.61 -13.66 -12.76
CA ASN A 543 -17.95 -12.64 -13.77
C ASN A 543 -19.06 -11.68 -13.30
N PHE A 544 -19.92 -12.10 -12.39
CA PHE A 544 -20.92 -11.22 -11.78
C PHE A 544 -20.28 -10.03 -11.03
N LEU A 545 -19.12 -10.23 -10.38
CA LEU A 545 -18.42 -9.12 -9.71
C LEU A 545 -17.84 -8.12 -10.71
N LEU A 546 -17.46 -8.58 -11.92
CA LEU A 546 -17.05 -7.69 -13.00
C LEU A 546 -18.22 -6.83 -13.48
N PHE A 547 -19.41 -7.40 -13.61
CA PHE A 547 -20.62 -6.66 -13.93
C PHE A 547 -20.90 -5.58 -12.88
N ILE A 548 -20.83 -5.92 -11.59
CA ILE A 548 -20.98 -4.95 -10.50
C ILE A 548 -19.93 -3.83 -10.64
N ASN A 549 -18.65 -4.17 -10.80
CA ASN A 549 -17.57 -3.18 -10.94
C ASN A 549 -17.83 -2.21 -12.10
N LEU A 550 -18.21 -2.73 -13.28
CA LEU A 550 -18.53 -1.91 -14.45
C LEU A 550 -19.76 -1.04 -14.23
N LEU A 551 -20.79 -1.54 -13.53
CA LEU A 551 -21.97 -0.75 -13.19
C LEU A 551 -21.58 0.47 -12.35
N TYR A 552 -20.76 0.31 -11.30
CA TYR A 552 -20.29 1.46 -10.52
C TYR A 552 -19.33 2.37 -11.29
N PHE A 553 -18.50 1.81 -12.16
CA PHE A 553 -17.61 2.61 -13.01
C PHE A 553 -18.40 3.63 -13.84
N PHE A 554 -19.58 3.25 -14.34
CA PHE A 554 -20.47 4.14 -15.09
C PHE A 554 -21.44 4.93 -14.20
N VAL A 555 -21.97 4.38 -13.12
CA VAL A 555 -22.95 5.07 -12.26
C VAL A 555 -22.30 6.07 -11.29
N GLY A 556 -21.07 5.79 -10.87
CA GLY A 556 -20.34 6.59 -9.89
C GLY A 556 -20.10 8.04 -10.31
N PRO A 557 -19.54 8.33 -11.50
CA PRO A 557 -19.27 9.71 -11.91
C PRO A 557 -20.52 10.62 -11.97
N PRO A 558 -21.67 10.19 -12.51
CA PRO A 558 -22.92 10.94 -12.45
C PRO A 558 -23.37 11.23 -11.02
N LEU A 559 -23.39 10.22 -10.14
CA LEU A 559 -23.81 10.42 -8.75
C LEU A 559 -22.87 11.35 -7.99
N PHE A 560 -21.56 11.19 -8.20
CA PHE A 560 -20.55 12.07 -7.63
C PHE A 560 -20.78 13.52 -8.02
N GLY A 561 -20.88 13.78 -9.32
CA GLY A 561 -21.02 15.12 -9.89
C GLY A 561 -22.41 15.74 -9.71
N ALA A 562 -23.42 14.94 -9.37
CA ALA A 562 -24.74 15.38 -8.96
C ALA A 562 -24.88 15.66 -7.44
N TYR A 563 -23.80 15.50 -6.67
CA TYR A 563 -23.83 15.57 -5.21
C TYR A 563 -24.79 14.55 -4.56
N ILE A 564 -24.96 13.38 -5.18
CA ILE A 564 -25.74 12.26 -4.62
C ILE A 564 -24.77 11.28 -3.96
N ALA A 565 -24.98 10.98 -2.68
CA ALA A 565 -24.08 10.13 -1.92
C ALA A 565 -24.03 8.72 -2.53
N TRP A 566 -22.83 8.24 -2.85
CA TRP A 566 -22.62 6.91 -3.44
C TRP A 566 -21.30 6.25 -3.01
N THR A 567 -20.36 7.04 -2.48
CA THR A 567 -19.14 6.63 -1.76
C THR A 567 -18.90 7.60 -0.64
#